data_AF-U3I7D3-F1
#
_entry.id   AF-U3I7D3-F1
#
_cell.length_a   1.000
_cell.length_b   1.000
_cell.length_c   1.000
_cell.angle_alpha   90.00
_cell.angle_beta   90.00
_cell.angle_gamma   90.00
#
_symmetry.space_group_name_H-M   'P 1'
#
loop_
_entity.id
_entity.type
_entity.pdbx_description
1 polymer ?
#
loop_
_entity_poly.entity_id
_entity_poly.type
_entity_poly.pdbx_seq_one_letter_code
_entity_poly.pdbx_strand_id
1 'polypeptide(L)'
;PVRGGAAFPHRTLPWWSAAERRPVPSRPAGHLWLFRDAGTNDGLLVNQQELFVAAPDVSKADITLPVFTLKERCLQVVRSLVKPVDYRKLDIVRSLYEDLEDHPDIKKDLQRLSLERSEMLRNEILE
;
A
#
# COMPACT_ATOMS: atom_id res chain seq x y z
N PRO A 1 11.07 -1.77 21.84
CA PRO A 1 11.17 -0.42 21.25
C PRO A 1 11.66 -0.50 19.79
N VAL A 2 10.74 -0.64 18.84
CA VAL A 2 11.08 -0.67 17.41
C VAL A 2 11.41 0.77 17.01
N ARG A 3 12.70 1.05 16.76
CA ARG A 3 13.16 2.36 16.29
C ARG A 3 12.50 2.64 14.95
N GLY A 4 11.89 3.84 14.85
CA GLY A 4 10.90 4.20 13.85
C GLY A 4 11.21 3.77 12.41
N GLY A 5 10.36 2.92 11.86
CA GLY A 5 10.25 2.73 10.41
C GLY A 5 9.55 3.95 9.83
N ALA A 6 10.32 4.94 9.40
CA ALA A 6 9.78 6.06 8.61
C ALA A 6 9.69 5.63 7.14
N ALA A 7 8.52 5.80 6.54
CA ALA A 7 8.38 5.68 5.09
C ALA A 7 9.02 6.91 4.44
N PHE A 8 10.04 6.70 3.60
CA PHE A 8 10.67 7.78 2.85
C PHE A 8 10.15 7.77 1.41
N PRO A 9 9.54 8.86 0.93
CA PRO A 9 9.04 8.91 -0.43
C PRO A 9 10.22 8.91 -1.42
N HIS A 10 10.08 8.12 -2.48
CA HIS A 10 11.00 8.09 -3.62
C HIS A 10 10.34 8.72 -4.84
N ARG A 11 11.11 8.94 -5.92
CA ARG A 11 10.61 9.51 -7.17
C ARG A 11 9.40 8.71 -7.66
N THR A 12 8.30 9.40 -7.92
CA THR A 12 7.07 8.80 -8.47
C THR A 12 7.34 8.23 -9.86
N LEU A 13 6.79 7.04 -10.11
CA LEU A 13 6.92 6.36 -11.39
C LEU A 13 5.69 6.69 -12.26
N PRO A 14 5.85 7.15 -13.51
CA PRO A 14 4.74 7.25 -14.45
C PRO A 14 4.06 5.90 -14.65
N TRP A 15 2.75 5.89 -14.93
CA TRP A 15 1.98 4.66 -15.11
C TRP A 15 2.54 3.73 -16.20
N TRP A 16 3.06 4.27 -17.31
CA TRP A 16 3.71 3.49 -18.36
C TRP A 16 5.05 2.87 -17.91
N SER A 17 5.69 3.45 -16.89
CA SER A 17 6.99 3.01 -16.38
C SER A 17 6.88 1.85 -15.39
N ALA A 18 5.68 1.62 -14.83
CA ALA A 18 5.37 0.50 -13.95
C ALA A 18 5.23 -0.83 -14.71
N ALA A 19 4.92 -0.78 -16.01
CA ALA A 19 4.89 -1.97 -16.88
C ALA A 19 6.29 -2.50 -17.26
N GLU A 20 7.35 -1.76 -16.93
CA GLU A 20 8.72 -2.09 -17.31
C GLU A 20 9.56 -2.43 -16.06
N ARG A 21 9.70 -3.73 -15.82
CA ARG A 21 10.59 -4.40 -14.84
C ARG A 21 11.74 -3.51 -14.37
N ARG A 22 11.72 -3.05 -13.10
CA ARG A 22 12.72 -2.09 -12.60
C ARG A 22 13.88 -2.71 -11.84
N PRO A 23 15.12 -2.24 -12.04
CA PRO A 23 16.24 -2.49 -11.15
C PRO A 23 15.91 -1.97 -9.75
N VAL A 24 15.98 -2.88 -8.77
CA VAL A 24 15.88 -2.54 -7.36
C VAL A 24 16.98 -1.52 -7.03
N PRO A 25 16.67 -0.43 -6.30
CA PRO A 25 17.68 0.56 -5.93
C PRO A 25 18.85 -0.11 -5.23
N SER A 26 20.07 0.11 -5.72
CA SER A 26 21.31 -0.42 -5.17
C SER A 26 21.61 0.21 -3.80
N ARG A 27 20.91 -0.24 -2.76
CA ARG A 27 21.08 0.16 -1.35
C ARG A 27 21.01 -1.09 -0.48
N PRO A 28 21.62 -1.08 0.73
CA PRO A 28 22.12 -2.30 1.36
C PRO A 28 21.03 -3.34 1.56
N ALA A 29 21.41 -4.60 1.37
CA ALA A 29 20.54 -5.76 1.53
C ALA A 29 19.74 -5.65 2.84
N GLY A 30 18.41 -5.85 2.75
CA GLY A 30 17.53 -5.86 3.93
C GLY A 30 16.60 -4.65 4.09
N HIS A 31 16.63 -3.66 3.18
CA HIS A 31 15.60 -2.61 3.17
C HIS A 31 14.25 -3.13 2.62
N LEU A 32 13.16 -2.78 3.31
CA LEU A 32 11.79 -3.05 2.87
C LEU A 32 11.26 -1.91 2.00
N TRP A 33 10.57 -2.31 0.94
CA TRP A 33 9.90 -1.44 -0.02
C TRP A 33 8.41 -1.70 -0.01
N LEU A 34 7.64 -0.63 -0.11
CA LEU A 34 6.19 -0.61 -0.24
C LEU A 34 5.85 0.31 -1.41
N PHE A 35 4.91 -0.09 -2.25
CA PHE A 35 4.50 0.68 -3.42
C PHE A 35 3.09 1.21 -3.24
N ARG A 36 2.89 2.46 -3.65
CA ARG A 36 1.63 3.20 -3.45
C ARG A 36 1.29 4.01 -4.68
N ASP A 37 0.00 4.21 -4.92
CA ASP A 37 -0.46 5.20 -5.88
C ASP A 37 -0.06 6.60 -5.40
N ALA A 38 0.52 7.39 -6.29
CA ALA A 38 1.04 8.72 -5.95
C ALA A 38 -0.06 9.77 -5.70
N GLY A 39 -1.26 9.55 -6.25
CA GLY A 39 -2.40 10.45 -6.10
C GLY A 39 -3.32 10.06 -4.95
N THR A 40 -3.56 8.76 -4.77
CA THR A 40 -4.56 8.26 -3.81
C THR A 40 -3.97 7.55 -2.60
N ASN A 41 -2.67 7.24 -2.58
CA ASN A 41 -2.02 6.35 -1.60
C ASN A 41 -2.58 4.91 -1.53
N ASP A 42 -3.34 4.50 -2.56
CA ASP A 42 -3.83 3.12 -2.64
C ASP A 42 -2.66 2.13 -2.67
N GLY A 43 -2.83 0.99 -1.99
CA GLY A 43 -1.84 -0.07 -1.94
C GLY A 43 -1.59 -0.68 -3.32
N LEU A 44 -0.32 -0.78 -3.70
CA LEU A 44 0.10 -1.55 -4.88
C LEU A 44 0.84 -2.80 -4.42
N LEU A 45 0.74 -3.86 -5.21
CA LEU A 45 1.50 -5.08 -4.97
C LEU A 45 2.81 -5.04 -5.73
N VAL A 46 3.82 -5.68 -5.16
CA VAL A 46 5.13 -5.92 -5.76
C VAL A 46 5.40 -7.41 -5.70
N ASN A 47 5.66 -8.03 -6.85
CA ASN A 47 5.81 -9.49 -6.98
C ASN A 47 4.65 -10.25 -6.32
N GLN A 48 3.41 -9.74 -6.46
CA GLN A 48 2.19 -10.26 -5.84
C GLN A 48 2.15 -10.21 -4.30
N GLN A 49 3.03 -9.43 -3.66
CA GLN A 49 3.09 -9.21 -2.22
C GLN A 49 3.00 -7.72 -1.87
N GLU A 50 2.63 -7.38 -0.64
CA GLU A 50 2.55 -5.97 -0.20
C GLU A 50 3.91 -5.36 0.12
N LEU A 51 4.89 -6.19 0.49
CA LEU A 51 6.24 -5.77 0.85
C LEU A 51 7.27 -6.44 -0.06
N PHE A 52 8.28 -5.68 -0.45
CA PHE A 52 9.43 -6.19 -1.20
C PHE A 52 10.71 -5.98 -0.41
N VAL A 53 11.49 -7.04 -0.25
CA VAL A 53 12.81 -6.97 0.39
C VAL A 53 13.87 -6.88 -0.69
N ALA A 54 14.65 -5.80 -0.66
CA ALA A 54 15.79 -5.68 -1.57
C ALA A 54 16.87 -6.71 -1.19
N ALA A 55 17.08 -7.68 -2.07
CA ALA A 55 18.13 -8.67 -1.97
C ALA A 55 19.12 -8.54 -3.15
N PRO A 56 20.41 -8.88 -2.99
CA PRO A 56 21.45 -8.64 -4.00
C PRO A 56 21.22 -9.38 -5.33
N ASP A 57 20.51 -10.49 -5.28
CA ASP A 57 20.12 -11.36 -6.38
C ASP A 57 18.83 -10.90 -7.07
N VAL A 58 18.02 -10.07 -6.41
CA VAL A 58 16.75 -9.60 -6.94
C VAL A 58 16.94 -8.25 -7.62
N SER A 59 17.09 -8.31 -8.94
CA SER A 59 17.20 -7.13 -9.80
C SER A 59 15.87 -6.59 -10.30
N LYS A 60 14.72 -7.19 -9.93
CA LYS A 60 13.41 -6.83 -10.51
C LYS A 60 12.31 -6.78 -9.46
N ALA A 61 11.51 -5.72 -9.52
CA ALA A 61 10.25 -5.56 -8.79
C ALA A 61 9.11 -5.38 -9.81
N ASP A 62 8.22 -6.36 -9.90
CA ASP A 62 7.03 -6.31 -10.75
C ASP A 62 5.88 -5.69 -9.96
N ILE A 63 5.57 -4.43 -10.25
CA ILE A 63 4.53 -3.67 -9.55
C ILE A 63 3.20 -3.90 -10.25
N THR A 64 2.19 -4.38 -9.53
CA THR A 64 0.87 -4.71 -10.05
C THR A 64 -0.23 -4.04 -9.23
N LEU A 65 -1.32 -3.67 -9.89
CA LEU A 65 -2.55 -3.29 -9.21
C LEU A 65 -3.16 -4.55 -8.56
N PRO A 66 -3.48 -4.52 -7.24
CA PRO A 66 -4.19 -5.64 -6.63
C PRO A 66 -5.60 -5.76 -7.20
N VAL A 67 -6.17 -6.95 -7.01
CA VAL A 67 -7.60 -7.15 -7.25
C VAL A 67 -8.35 -6.53 -6.08
N PHE A 68 -8.76 -5.28 -6.24
CA PHE A 68 -9.61 -4.60 -5.26
C PHE A 68 -11.01 -5.23 -5.24
N THR A 69 -11.62 -5.26 -4.06
CA THR A 69 -13.05 -5.56 -3.94
C THR A 69 -13.87 -4.51 -4.68
N LEU A 70 -15.09 -4.86 -5.08
CA LEU A 70 -16.00 -3.90 -5.72
C LEU A 70 -16.23 -2.67 -4.84
N LYS A 71 -16.35 -2.87 -3.52
CA LYS A 71 -16.51 -1.79 -2.54
C LYS A 71 -15.33 -0.83 -2.58
N GLU A 72 -14.10 -1.33 -2.44
CA GLU A 72 -12.89 -0.51 -2.45
C GLU A 72 -12.74 0.26 -3.76
N ARG A 73 -12.99 -0.42 -4.89
CA ARG A 73 -12.87 0.23 -6.20
C ARG A 73 -13.89 1.37 -6.37
N CYS A 74 -15.13 1.17 -5.90
CA CYS A 74 -16.14 2.23 -5.91
C CYS A 74 -15.72 3.41 -5.01
N LEU A 75 -15.19 3.15 -3.82
CA LEU A 75 -14.72 4.22 -2.91
C LEU A 75 -13.58 5.02 -3.54
N GLN A 76 -12.60 4.37 -4.17
CA GLN A 76 -11.51 5.02 -4.89
C GLN A 76 -12.03 5.99 -5.96
N VAL A 77 -12.99 5.53 -6.77
CA VAL A 77 -13.59 6.35 -7.83
C VAL A 77 -14.34 7.54 -7.22
N VAL A 78 -15.16 7.33 -6.19
CA VAL A 78 -15.91 8.42 -5.54
C VAL A 78 -14.97 9.47 -4.97
N ARG A 79 -13.88 9.06 -4.30
CA ARG A 79 -12.87 9.99 -3.76
C ARG A 79 -12.17 10.82 -4.84
N SER A 80 -12.03 10.29 -6.06
CA SER A 80 -11.47 11.04 -7.18
C SER A 80 -12.43 12.07 -7.79
N LEU A 81 -13.74 11.85 -7.65
CA LEU A 81 -14.79 12.66 -8.28
C LEU A 81 -15.41 13.69 -7.32
N VAL A 82 -15.38 13.41 -6.02
CA VAL A 82 -16.08 14.20 -4.99
C VAL A 82 -15.05 14.73 -4.00
N LYS A 83 -15.19 16.00 -3.61
CA LYS A 83 -14.34 16.59 -2.58
C LYS A 83 -14.71 16.02 -1.20
N PRO A 84 -13.75 15.86 -0.27
CA PRO A 84 -14.03 15.33 1.06
C PRO A 84 -15.12 16.08 1.84
N VAL A 85 -15.23 17.40 1.63
CA VAL A 85 -16.26 18.25 2.26
C VAL A 85 -17.68 17.89 1.81
N ASP A 86 -17.80 17.31 0.61
CA ASP A 86 -19.08 16.98 -0.02
C ASP A 86 -19.49 15.51 0.17
N TYR A 87 -18.66 14.67 0.82
CA TYR A 87 -19.01 13.26 1.05
C TYR A 87 -20.33 13.12 1.80
N ARG A 88 -20.60 13.97 2.80
CA ARG A 88 -21.84 13.96 3.60
C ARG A 88 -23.07 14.46 2.85
N LYS A 89 -22.93 14.96 1.62
CA LYS A 89 -24.04 15.38 0.76
C LYS A 89 -24.50 14.30 -0.22
N LEU A 90 -23.73 13.22 -0.36
CA LEU A 90 -24.08 12.09 -1.21
C LEU A 90 -25.30 11.36 -0.61
N ASP A 91 -26.22 10.89 -1.44
CA ASP A 91 -27.38 10.11 -0.97
C ASP A 91 -27.02 8.63 -0.85
N ILE A 92 -26.21 8.30 0.17
CA ILE A 92 -25.72 6.94 0.43
C ILE A 92 -25.90 6.54 1.91
N VAL A 93 -25.76 5.24 2.18
CA VAL A 93 -25.89 4.68 3.53
C VAL A 93 -24.84 5.28 4.47
N ARG A 94 -25.23 5.53 5.73
CA ARG A 94 -24.37 6.22 6.72
C ARG A 94 -22.99 5.57 6.91
N SER A 95 -22.92 4.25 6.90
CA SER A 95 -21.66 3.50 7.03
C SER A 95 -20.67 3.81 5.91
N LEU A 96 -21.15 4.09 4.69
CA LEU A 96 -20.29 4.38 3.55
C LEU A 96 -19.62 5.76 3.65
N TYR A 97 -20.15 6.70 4.43
CA TYR A 97 -19.44 7.97 4.66
C TYR A 97 -18.16 7.74 5.47
N GLU A 98 -18.22 6.89 6.49
CA GLU A 98 -17.06 6.54 7.31
C GLU A 98 -16.03 5.81 6.44
N ASP A 99 -16.49 4.90 5.59
CA ASP A 99 -15.64 4.24 4.59
C ASP A 99 -15.00 5.24 3.61
N LEU A 100 -15.72 6.28 3.15
CA LEU A 100 -15.16 7.29 2.24
C LEU A 100 -14.15 8.20 2.92
N GLU A 101 -14.40 8.58 4.17
CA GLU A 101 -13.53 9.42 4.99
C GLU A 101 -12.24 8.69 5.42
N ASP A 102 -12.28 7.36 5.53
CA ASP A 102 -11.11 6.55 5.86
C ASP A 102 -10.17 6.34 4.65
N HIS A 103 -9.32 7.34 4.40
CA HIS A 103 -8.35 7.31 3.31
C HIS A 103 -7.22 6.31 3.58
N PRO A 104 -6.67 5.67 2.52
CA PRO A 104 -5.53 4.77 2.69
C PRO A 104 -4.33 5.55 3.26
N ASP A 105 -3.77 5.03 4.36
CA ASP A 105 -2.64 5.62 5.08
C ASP A 105 -1.53 4.59 5.25
N ILE A 106 -0.33 4.96 4.79
CA ILE A 106 0.88 4.17 4.87
C ILE A 106 1.17 3.77 6.32
N LYS A 107 0.89 4.64 7.30
CA LYS A 107 1.16 4.34 8.72
C LYS A 107 0.27 3.22 9.25
N LYS A 108 -1.02 3.25 8.90
CA LYS A 108 -1.98 2.20 9.28
C LYS A 108 -1.55 0.85 8.72
N ASP A 109 -1.15 0.84 7.45
CA ASP A 109 -0.74 -0.39 6.78
C ASP A 109 0.58 -0.94 7.32
N LEU A 110 1.56 -0.07 7.62
CA LEU A 110 2.80 -0.49 8.29
C LEU A 110 2.53 -1.08 9.69
N GLN A 111 1.58 -0.51 10.43
CA GLN A 111 1.17 -1.06 11.73
C GLN A 111 0.50 -2.42 11.57
N ARG A 112 -0.43 -2.56 10.62
CA ARG A 112 -1.09 -3.82 10.30
C ARG A 112 -0.07 -4.91 9.93
N LEU A 113 0.82 -4.60 8.99
CA LEU A 113 1.88 -5.51 8.54
C LEU A 113 2.84 -5.92 9.68
N SER A 114 3.17 -4.97 10.56
CA SER A 114 4.00 -5.28 11.73
C SER A 114 3.29 -6.21 12.71
N LEU A 115 1.97 -6.07 12.87
CA LEU A 115 1.17 -6.91 13.76
C LEU A 115 1.04 -8.33 13.19
N GLU A 116 0.61 -8.45 11.93
CA GLU A 116 0.49 -9.73 11.21
C GLU A 116 1.80 -10.53 11.25
N ARG A 117 2.93 -9.85 11.00
CA ARG A 117 4.25 -10.48 11.09
C ARG A 117 4.57 -10.95 12.50
N SER A 118 4.21 -10.18 13.54
CA SER A 118 4.44 -10.59 14.92
C SER A 118 3.56 -11.78 15.33
N GLU A 119 2.36 -11.90 14.79
CA GLU A 119 1.45 -13.01 15.04
C GLU A 119 1.92 -14.29 14.34
N MET A 120 2.32 -14.20 13.06
CA MET A 120 2.92 -15.33 12.34
C MET A 120 4.13 -15.90 13.08
N LEU A 121 5.07 -15.03 13.49
CA LEU A 121 6.25 -15.45 14.26
C LEU A 121 5.89 -16.08 15.61
N ARG A 122 4.80 -15.64 16.25
CA ARG A 122 4.33 -16.25 17.50
C ARG A 122 3.74 -17.64 17.28
N ASN A 123 2.99 -17.81 16.19
CA ASN A 123 2.38 -19.09 15.85
C ASN A 123 3.41 -20.11 15.38
N GLU A 124 4.45 -19.71 14.64
CA GLU A 124 5.57 -20.58 14.25
C GLU A 124 6.42 -21.06 15.43
N ILE A 125 6.41 -20.34 16.57
CA ILE A 125 7.12 -20.73 17.80
C ILE A 125 6.28 -21.72 18.65
N LEU A 126 4.98 -21.78 18.40
CA LEU A 126 4.03 -22.62 19.16
C LEU A 126 3.71 -23.95 18.47
N GLU A 127 4.21 -24.17 17.25
CA GLU A 127 4.27 -25.48 16.57
C GLU A 127 5.64 -26.14 16.71
#